data_AF-S9UGD2-F1
#
_entry.id   AF-S9UGD2-F1
#
_cell.length_a   1.000
_cell.length_b   1.000
_cell.length_c   1.000
_cell.angle_alpha   90.00
_cell.angle_beta   90.00
_cell.angle_gamma   90.00
#
_symmetry.space_group_name_H-M   'P 1'
#
loop_
_entity.id
_entity.type
_entity.pdbx_description
1 polymer ?
#
loop_
_entity_poly.entity_id
_entity_poly.type
_entity_poly.pdbx_seq_one_letter_code
_entity_poly.pdbx_strand_id
1 'polypeptide(L)'
;MAENLQRAQRDRDARMEEYSRSRSREIFRGLWNAYHLTLADDFGAAPLRSVTGPSTLPLLAAEEGARQTALHRLLTSSTPMAAELNGKIASFAVTVSELPASDWVYHFASYVAENTRQRKDEVEVLWATVDLLLRAYQRKGSGATLLTYVAASRQLMERKALSALFLSQRVEPGRLDALTNTTTERVRQLMLSAGGNQSVWQQMYTAMRIGRYDVAEEIARQTGNQALQAALKNYAQATAEERQRMRPQVDLQSLYAQDPTRTDAYRQAVLFLLLDGHTGEDEKLQARTLYAICTNVTNSVEDILWLRLACVRTTEENTNADSIQALGYTQRILLDDFQSLLTAMQDNVPRIASFLFHAALPSSGLRLMLDHNTACIDGFHLALCFHSSDLLQRSAYAETPIDIARYLRWYCSSVLLNADLRLREVVNAGMTLFQYFHKTDSVSAFVQLCQEERICYRLFGQKGVLGRQLRPAR
;
A
#
# COMPACT_ATOMS: atom_id res chain seq x y z
N MET A 1 1.20 37.48 -31.31
CA MET A 1 0.93 36.59 -32.46
C MET A 1 1.73 35.29 -32.39
N ALA A 2 3.03 35.32 -32.11
CA ALA A 2 3.86 34.12 -31.92
C ALA A 2 3.47 33.22 -30.73
N GLU A 3 3.02 33.80 -29.61
CA GLU A 3 2.56 33.01 -28.43
C GLU A 3 1.25 32.25 -28.69
N ASN A 4 0.34 32.80 -29.49
CA ASN A 4 -0.91 32.12 -29.87
C ASN A 4 -0.65 30.95 -30.82
N LEU A 5 0.35 31.05 -31.69
CA LEU A 5 0.81 29.96 -32.54
C LEU A 5 1.46 28.84 -31.72
N GLN A 6 2.30 29.18 -30.73
CA GLN A 6 2.90 28.17 -29.84
C GLN A 6 1.86 27.47 -28.95
N ARG A 7 0.85 28.17 -28.43
CA ARG A 7 -0.26 27.53 -27.70
C ARG A 7 -1.07 26.61 -28.60
N ALA A 8 -1.45 27.07 -29.79
CA ALA A 8 -2.19 26.25 -30.75
C ALA A 8 -1.42 24.99 -31.17
N GLN A 9 -0.09 25.07 -31.26
CA GLN A 9 0.76 23.93 -31.59
C GLN A 9 0.86 22.93 -30.43
N ARG A 10 1.02 23.40 -29.18
CA ARG A 10 0.94 22.53 -28.00
C ARG A 10 -0.41 21.85 -27.84
N ASP A 11 -1.50 22.57 -28.08
CA ASP A 11 -2.86 22.01 -28.02
C ASP A 11 -3.09 20.97 -29.13
N ARG A 12 -2.51 21.19 -30.32
CA ARG A 12 -2.58 20.22 -31.42
C ARG A 12 -1.76 18.98 -31.11
N ASP A 13 -0.56 19.14 -30.57
CA ASP A 13 0.32 18.04 -30.20
C ASP A 13 -0.30 17.21 -29.06
N ALA A 14 -0.88 17.87 -28.04
CA ALA A 14 -1.62 17.21 -26.96
C ALA A 14 -2.82 16.41 -27.48
N ARG A 15 -3.61 16.96 -28.41
CA ARG A 15 -4.75 16.25 -29.03
C ARG A 15 -4.30 15.09 -29.92
N MET A 16 -3.19 15.25 -30.65
CA MET A 16 -2.62 14.17 -31.46
C MET A 16 -2.07 13.04 -30.59
N GLU A 17 -1.47 13.37 -29.45
CA GLU A 17 -0.99 12.39 -28.48
C GLU A 17 -2.16 11.66 -27.81
N GLU A 18 -3.21 12.38 -27.43
CA GLU A 18 -4.45 11.81 -26.89
C GLU A 18 -5.16 10.89 -27.90
N TYR A 19 -5.26 11.33 -29.17
CA TYR A 19 -5.81 10.51 -30.25
C TYR A 19 -4.95 9.27 -30.52
N SER A 20 -3.63 9.40 -30.52
CA SER A 20 -2.69 8.28 -30.69
C SER A 20 -2.79 7.27 -29.54
N ARG A 21 -2.88 7.75 -28.28
CA ARG A 21 -3.11 6.91 -27.10
C ARG A 21 -4.46 6.21 -27.19
N SER A 22 -5.54 6.93 -27.49
CA SER A 22 -6.89 6.39 -27.61
C SER A 22 -6.97 5.31 -28.70
N ARG A 23 -6.45 5.59 -29.89
CA ARG A 23 -6.39 4.64 -31.01
C ARG A 23 -5.51 3.44 -30.70
N SER A 24 -4.38 3.63 -30.01
CA SER A 24 -3.52 2.52 -29.58
C SER A 24 -4.20 1.64 -28.53
N ARG A 25 -4.96 2.23 -27.60
CA ARG A 25 -5.78 1.50 -26.62
C ARG A 25 -6.89 0.70 -27.29
N GLU A 26 -7.56 1.26 -28.29
CA GLU A 26 -8.64 0.61 -29.04
C GLU A 26 -8.12 -0.54 -29.91
N ILE A 27 -7.01 -0.32 -30.62
CA ILE A 27 -6.31 -1.34 -31.40
C ILE A 27 -5.80 -2.46 -30.48
N PHE A 28 -5.18 -2.12 -29.35
CA PHE A 28 -4.74 -3.10 -28.36
C PHE A 28 -5.93 -3.93 -27.86
N ARG A 29 -7.02 -3.31 -27.41
CA ARG A 29 -8.19 -4.03 -26.89
C ARG A 29 -8.84 -4.95 -27.94
N GLY A 30 -9.00 -4.47 -29.17
CA GLY A 30 -9.62 -5.23 -30.25
C GLY A 30 -8.75 -6.39 -30.75
N LEU A 31 -7.45 -6.17 -30.94
CA LEU A 31 -6.53 -7.21 -31.40
C LEU A 31 -6.18 -8.17 -30.28
N TRP A 32 -5.89 -7.69 -29.08
CA TRP A 32 -5.48 -8.53 -27.95
C TRP A 32 -6.56 -9.55 -27.56
N ASN A 33 -7.82 -9.13 -27.48
CA ASN A 33 -8.93 -10.04 -27.14
C ASN A 33 -9.14 -11.13 -28.21
N ALA A 34 -8.93 -10.82 -29.49
CA ALA A 34 -9.03 -11.79 -30.58
C ALA A 34 -7.81 -12.72 -30.67
N TYR A 35 -6.59 -12.22 -30.42
CA TYR A 35 -5.35 -12.97 -30.60
C TYR A 35 -4.96 -13.84 -29.39
N HIS A 36 -5.27 -13.43 -28.15
CA HIS A 36 -4.82 -14.19 -26.97
C HIS A 36 -5.45 -15.59 -26.87
N LEU A 37 -6.70 -15.76 -27.30
CA LEU A 37 -7.39 -17.06 -27.35
C LEU A 37 -6.74 -18.00 -28.39
N THR A 38 -6.41 -17.48 -29.57
CA THR A 38 -5.82 -18.28 -30.67
C THR A 38 -4.37 -18.68 -30.39
N LEU A 39 -3.58 -17.82 -29.74
CA LEU A 39 -2.18 -18.09 -29.42
C LEU A 39 -2.04 -19.13 -28.29
N ALA A 40 -2.93 -19.11 -27.29
CA ALA A 40 -2.97 -20.09 -26.21
C ALA A 40 -3.07 -21.54 -26.70
N ASP A 41 -3.84 -21.77 -27.77
CA ASP A 41 -4.05 -23.09 -28.37
C ASP A 41 -2.85 -23.56 -29.21
N ASP A 42 -2.23 -22.66 -29.99
CA ASP A 42 -1.09 -22.98 -30.87
C ASP A 42 0.21 -23.26 -30.07
N PHE A 43 0.43 -22.58 -28.94
CA PHE A 43 1.62 -22.79 -28.09
C PHE A 43 1.57 -24.08 -27.27
N GLY A 44 0.39 -24.70 -27.09
CA GLY A 44 0.25 -26.01 -26.46
C GLY A 44 0.83 -27.18 -27.26
N ALA A 45 1.29 -26.94 -28.50
CA ALA A 45 1.71 -27.96 -29.46
C ALA A 45 3.14 -27.76 -30.07
N ALA A 46 3.84 -26.65 -29.80
CA ALA A 46 5.08 -26.32 -30.52
C ALA A 46 6.37 -26.52 -29.68
N PRO A 47 7.38 -27.28 -30.16
CA PRO A 47 8.71 -27.32 -29.55
C PRO A 47 9.51 -26.05 -29.92
N LEU A 48 10.01 -25.32 -28.92
CA LEU A 48 10.77 -24.09 -29.15
C LEU A 48 12.27 -24.37 -29.32
N ARG A 49 12.82 -23.93 -30.46
CA ARG A 49 14.26 -23.78 -30.68
C ARG A 49 14.75 -22.48 -30.04
N SER A 50 15.87 -22.54 -29.32
CA SER A 50 16.51 -21.40 -28.66
C SER A 50 17.06 -20.40 -29.69
N VAL A 51 16.60 -19.15 -29.64
CA VAL A 51 17.22 -18.05 -30.40
C VAL A 51 18.00 -17.19 -29.42
N THR A 52 19.32 -17.27 -29.45
CA THR A 52 20.25 -16.41 -28.69
C THR A 52 20.54 -15.13 -29.48
N GLY A 53 20.25 -13.96 -28.90
CA GLY A 53 20.62 -12.65 -29.44
C GLY A 53 21.08 -11.72 -28.30
N PRO A 54 22.13 -10.90 -28.48
CA PRO A 54 22.65 -10.05 -27.43
C PRO A 54 21.97 -8.68 -27.42
N SER A 55 21.57 -8.18 -26.24
CA SER A 55 21.07 -6.81 -26.04
C SER A 55 21.98 -6.07 -25.07
N THR A 56 22.53 -4.95 -25.52
CA THR A 56 23.53 -4.10 -24.85
C THR A 56 22.89 -2.88 -24.18
N LEU A 57 23.05 -2.73 -22.85
CA LEU A 57 23.05 -1.45 -22.09
C LEU A 57 23.69 -1.70 -20.69
N PRO A 58 24.94 -1.27 -20.38
CA PRO A 58 25.80 -2.10 -19.53
C PRO A 58 25.58 -2.04 -18.01
N LEU A 59 25.00 -0.97 -17.45
CA LEU A 59 24.91 -0.80 -15.98
C LEU A 59 23.49 -0.97 -15.43
N LEU A 60 22.49 -0.36 -16.07
CA LEU A 60 21.07 -0.51 -15.69
C LEU A 60 20.48 -1.84 -16.15
N ALA A 61 20.89 -2.38 -17.31
CA ALA A 61 20.44 -3.70 -17.75
C ALA A 61 21.13 -4.84 -16.98
N ALA A 62 22.23 -4.55 -16.26
CA ALA A 62 22.87 -5.55 -15.39
C ALA A 62 22.02 -5.83 -14.15
N GLU A 63 21.45 -4.79 -13.50
CA GLU A 63 20.54 -4.97 -12.37
C GLU A 63 19.19 -5.56 -12.81
N GLU A 64 18.63 -5.08 -13.92
CA GLU A 64 17.37 -5.61 -14.48
C GLU A 64 17.55 -7.06 -14.96
N GLY A 65 18.67 -7.36 -15.63
CA GLY A 65 19.04 -8.71 -16.05
C GLY A 65 19.29 -9.64 -14.85
N ALA A 66 19.90 -9.16 -13.77
CA ALA A 66 20.08 -9.92 -12.53
C ALA A 66 18.74 -10.24 -11.85
N ARG A 67 17.81 -9.27 -11.75
CA ARG A 67 16.45 -9.49 -11.23
C ARG A 67 15.67 -10.46 -12.11
N GLN A 68 15.72 -10.31 -13.43
CA GLN A 68 15.08 -11.22 -14.38
C GLN A 68 15.63 -12.66 -14.25
N THR A 69 16.95 -12.80 -14.08
CA THR A 69 17.61 -14.09 -13.86
C THR A 69 17.25 -14.71 -12.50
N ALA A 70 17.08 -13.91 -11.45
CA ALA A 70 16.65 -14.38 -10.14
C ALA A 70 15.19 -14.88 -10.16
N LEU A 71 14.28 -14.10 -10.73
CA LEU A 71 12.87 -14.49 -10.87
C LEU A 71 12.72 -15.72 -11.78
N HIS A 72 13.46 -15.79 -12.88
CA HIS A 72 13.50 -16.98 -13.73
C HIS A 72 13.88 -18.23 -12.93
N ARG A 73 15.02 -18.20 -12.22
CA ARG A 73 15.48 -19.33 -11.40
C ARG A 73 14.45 -19.76 -10.37
N LEU A 74 13.75 -18.81 -9.76
CA LEU A 74 12.69 -19.09 -8.80
C LEU A 74 11.52 -19.83 -9.47
N LEU A 75 10.98 -19.27 -10.56
CA LEU A 75 9.79 -19.79 -11.25
C LEU A 75 10.01 -21.13 -11.97
N THR A 76 11.22 -21.40 -12.45
CA THR A 76 11.54 -22.65 -13.15
C THR A 76 12.10 -23.74 -12.24
N SER A 77 12.25 -23.47 -10.94
CA SER A 77 12.70 -24.49 -9.99
C SER A 77 11.61 -25.54 -9.77
N SER A 78 11.97 -26.81 -9.60
CA SER A 78 11.02 -27.89 -9.31
C SER A 78 10.55 -27.89 -7.83
N THR A 79 10.49 -26.73 -7.19
CA THR A 79 10.17 -26.60 -5.77
C THR A 79 8.67 -26.39 -5.55
N PRO A 80 8.11 -26.80 -4.39
CA PRO A 80 6.73 -26.49 -4.04
C PRO A 80 6.41 -24.99 -4.07
N MET A 81 7.38 -24.16 -3.67
CA MET A 81 7.30 -22.70 -3.72
C MET A 81 7.11 -22.20 -5.15
N ALA A 82 7.88 -22.70 -6.12
CA ALA A 82 7.72 -22.31 -7.52
C ALA A 82 6.35 -22.69 -8.08
N ALA A 83 5.82 -23.86 -7.72
CA ALA A 83 4.47 -24.27 -8.11
C ALA A 83 3.40 -23.33 -7.54
N GLU A 84 3.53 -22.95 -6.27
CA GLU A 84 2.65 -22.00 -5.60
C GLU A 84 2.69 -20.62 -6.27
N LEU A 85 3.89 -20.09 -6.53
CA LEU A 85 4.05 -18.80 -7.20
C LEU A 85 3.50 -18.83 -8.63
N ASN A 86 3.75 -19.88 -9.41
CA ASN A 86 3.18 -20.04 -10.75
C ASN A 86 1.64 -20.11 -10.72
N GLY A 87 1.05 -20.81 -9.74
CA GLY A 87 -0.39 -20.82 -9.51
C GLY A 87 -0.96 -19.44 -9.17
N LYS A 88 -0.25 -18.68 -8.32
CA LYS A 88 -0.60 -17.28 -7.98
C LYS A 88 -0.60 -16.39 -9.22
N ILE A 89 0.46 -16.48 -10.04
CA ILE A 89 0.57 -15.73 -11.31
C ILE A 89 -0.61 -16.04 -12.24
N ALA A 90 -0.96 -17.32 -12.40
CA ALA A 90 -2.06 -17.72 -13.25
C ALA A 90 -3.41 -17.17 -12.76
N SER A 91 -3.69 -17.27 -11.45
CA SER A 91 -4.92 -16.74 -10.87
C SER A 91 -5.01 -15.21 -10.96
N PHE A 92 -3.89 -14.52 -10.70
CA PHE A 92 -3.84 -13.07 -10.83
C PHE A 92 -4.03 -12.63 -12.28
N ALA A 93 -3.51 -13.36 -13.26
CA ALA A 93 -3.76 -13.07 -14.67
C ALA A 93 -5.25 -13.15 -15.04
N VAL A 94 -6.00 -14.13 -14.50
CA VAL A 94 -7.45 -14.23 -14.70
C VAL A 94 -8.17 -13.01 -14.13
N THR A 95 -7.85 -12.63 -12.89
CA THR A 95 -8.38 -11.41 -12.24
C THR A 95 -8.15 -10.17 -13.11
N VAL A 96 -6.96 -10.06 -13.68
CA VAL A 96 -6.57 -8.93 -14.53
C VAL A 96 -7.26 -8.96 -15.87
N SER A 97 -7.60 -10.13 -16.40
CA SER A 97 -8.38 -10.23 -17.63
C SER A 97 -9.80 -9.73 -17.42
N GLU A 98 -10.45 -10.25 -16.37
CA GLU A 98 -11.90 -10.14 -16.18
C GLU A 98 -12.31 -8.83 -15.50
N LEU A 99 -11.49 -8.29 -14.60
CA LEU A 99 -11.90 -7.24 -13.68
C LEU A 99 -11.22 -5.89 -13.93
N PRO A 100 -11.86 -4.76 -13.60
CA PRO A 100 -11.24 -3.44 -13.66
C PRO A 100 -10.18 -3.27 -12.56
N ALA A 101 -9.25 -2.33 -12.77
CA ALA A 101 -8.12 -2.10 -11.86
C ALA A 101 -8.51 -1.62 -10.45
N SER A 102 -9.74 -1.11 -10.27
CA SER A 102 -10.30 -0.75 -8.97
C SER A 102 -10.52 -1.96 -8.07
N ASP A 103 -10.78 -3.13 -8.65
CA ASP A 103 -11.27 -4.30 -7.91
C ASP A 103 -10.14 -5.30 -7.61
N TRP A 104 -8.99 -5.14 -8.27
CA TRP A 104 -7.85 -6.05 -8.17
C TRP A 104 -7.40 -6.32 -6.73
N VAL A 105 -7.31 -5.28 -5.89
CA VAL A 105 -6.79 -5.42 -4.52
C VAL A 105 -7.62 -6.42 -3.70
N TYR A 106 -8.94 -6.39 -3.85
CA TYR A 106 -9.84 -7.28 -3.13
C TYR A 106 -9.64 -8.73 -3.60
N HIS A 107 -9.65 -8.96 -4.91
CA HIS A 107 -9.53 -10.30 -5.47
C HIS A 107 -8.15 -10.92 -5.25
N PHE A 108 -7.08 -10.13 -5.35
CA PHE A 108 -5.73 -10.59 -5.02
C PHE A 108 -5.60 -10.96 -3.54
N ALA A 109 -6.13 -10.12 -2.63
CA ALA A 109 -6.11 -10.41 -1.20
C ALA A 109 -6.94 -11.65 -0.84
N SER A 110 -8.12 -11.82 -1.44
CA SER A 110 -8.95 -13.02 -1.28
C SER A 110 -8.24 -14.28 -1.71
N TYR A 111 -7.60 -14.27 -2.89
CA TYR A 111 -6.81 -15.41 -3.36
C TYR A 111 -5.70 -15.78 -2.36
N VAL A 112 -4.94 -14.80 -1.87
CA VAL A 112 -3.86 -15.04 -0.91
C VAL A 112 -4.41 -15.63 0.39
N ALA A 113 -5.51 -15.10 0.93
CA ALA A 113 -6.13 -15.63 2.14
C ALA A 113 -6.61 -17.09 1.99
N GLU A 114 -7.16 -17.46 0.82
CA GLU A 114 -7.64 -18.81 0.55
C GLU A 114 -6.52 -19.84 0.33
N ASN A 115 -5.37 -19.39 -0.16
CA ASN A 115 -4.27 -20.28 -0.58
C ASN A 115 -3.10 -20.32 0.42
N THR A 116 -3.10 -19.45 1.43
CA THR A 116 -2.08 -19.45 2.48
C THR A 116 -2.33 -20.59 3.47
N ARG A 117 -1.35 -21.49 3.61
CA ARG A 117 -1.46 -22.69 4.46
C ARG A 117 -1.01 -22.48 5.90
N GLN A 118 -0.30 -21.39 6.19
CA GLN A 118 0.31 -21.14 7.50
C GLN A 118 -0.49 -20.12 8.31
N ARG A 119 -0.74 -20.42 9.58
CA ARG A 119 -1.60 -19.62 10.48
C ARG A 119 -1.03 -18.24 10.89
N LYS A 120 0.05 -17.77 10.26
CA LYS A 120 0.78 -16.51 10.57
C LYS A 120 1.60 -16.00 9.37
N ASP A 121 1.08 -16.11 8.15
CA ASP A 121 1.80 -15.58 7.00
C ASP A 121 1.72 -14.05 6.96
N GLU A 122 2.88 -13.39 7.00
CA GLU A 122 2.99 -11.94 6.97
C GLU A 122 2.59 -11.35 5.61
N VAL A 123 2.66 -12.15 4.54
CA VAL A 123 2.16 -11.76 3.21
C VAL A 123 0.64 -11.72 3.19
N GLU A 124 -0.03 -12.69 3.82
CA GLU A 124 -1.49 -12.68 3.97
C GLU A 124 -1.95 -11.47 4.78
N VAL A 125 -1.28 -11.20 5.91
CA VAL A 125 -1.56 -10.02 6.76
C VAL A 125 -1.33 -8.73 5.99
N LEU A 126 -0.27 -8.65 5.17
CA LEU A 126 0.01 -7.52 4.32
C LEU A 126 -1.12 -7.26 3.31
N TRP A 127 -1.55 -8.29 2.57
CA TRP A 127 -2.63 -8.17 1.59
C TRP A 127 -3.95 -7.75 2.23
N ALA A 128 -4.33 -8.37 3.36
CA ALA A 128 -5.52 -7.98 4.11
C ALA A 128 -5.43 -6.51 4.59
N THR A 129 -4.24 -6.05 4.98
CA THR A 129 -4.00 -4.67 5.37
C THR A 129 -4.20 -3.72 4.19
N VAL A 130 -3.58 -3.99 3.05
CA VAL A 130 -3.66 -3.13 1.87
C VAL A 130 -5.07 -3.09 1.30
N ASP A 131 -5.79 -4.21 1.26
CA ASP A 131 -7.19 -4.27 0.86
C ASP A 131 -8.09 -3.39 1.73
N LEU A 132 -7.90 -3.40 3.05
CA LEU A 132 -8.65 -2.54 3.96
C LEU A 132 -8.30 -1.05 3.78
N LEU A 133 -7.02 -0.71 3.59
CA LEU A 133 -6.58 0.67 3.36
C LEU A 133 -7.10 1.22 2.04
N LEU A 134 -6.85 0.51 0.94
CA LEU A 134 -7.17 0.98 -0.41
C LEU A 134 -8.68 1.05 -0.62
N ARG A 135 -9.47 0.09 -0.15
CA ARG A 135 -10.93 0.20 -0.25
C ARG A 135 -11.49 1.35 0.56
N ALA A 136 -10.97 1.60 1.76
CA ALA A 136 -11.39 2.75 2.56
C ALA A 136 -11.10 4.07 1.84
N TYR A 137 -9.93 4.18 1.20
CA TYR A 137 -9.54 5.32 0.39
C TYR A 137 -10.40 5.47 -0.89
N GLN A 138 -10.58 4.38 -1.64
CA GLN A 138 -11.33 4.36 -2.90
C GLN A 138 -12.82 4.69 -2.72
N ARG A 139 -13.44 4.29 -1.60
CA ARG A 139 -14.85 4.66 -1.29
C ARG A 139 -15.10 6.16 -1.26
N LYS A 140 -14.05 6.97 -1.09
CA LYS A 140 -14.15 8.44 -1.08
C LYS A 140 -14.12 9.05 -2.48
N GLY A 141 -13.77 8.26 -3.49
CA GLY A 141 -13.74 8.68 -4.89
C GLY A 141 -12.86 9.91 -5.09
N SER A 142 -13.37 10.88 -5.84
CA SER A 142 -12.65 12.12 -6.17
C SER A 142 -12.32 13.00 -4.96
N GLY A 143 -12.98 12.80 -3.81
CA GLY A 143 -12.71 13.53 -2.57
C GLY A 143 -11.57 12.94 -1.73
N ALA A 144 -10.94 11.85 -2.20
CA ALA A 144 -9.86 11.19 -1.47
C ALA A 144 -8.58 12.06 -1.45
N THR A 145 -8.02 12.24 -0.27
CA THR A 145 -6.78 13.00 0.00
C THR A 145 -5.78 12.13 0.75
N LEU A 146 -4.51 12.51 0.83
CA LEU A 146 -3.56 11.80 1.69
C LEU A 146 -3.95 11.84 3.17
N LEU A 147 -4.62 12.90 3.64
CA LEU A 147 -5.19 12.91 4.99
C LEU A 147 -6.32 11.88 5.16
N THR A 148 -7.12 11.64 4.12
CA THR A 148 -8.09 10.53 4.10
C THR A 148 -7.39 9.19 4.27
N TYR A 149 -6.26 9.00 3.57
CA TYR A 149 -5.45 7.79 3.68
C TYR A 149 -4.83 7.64 5.09
N VAL A 150 -4.28 8.72 5.67
CA VAL A 150 -3.75 8.73 7.05
C VAL A 150 -4.84 8.38 8.06
N ALA A 151 -6.04 8.94 7.91
CA ALA A 151 -7.18 8.62 8.79
C ALA A 151 -7.56 7.12 8.70
N ALA A 152 -7.62 6.56 7.48
CA ALA A 152 -7.88 5.13 7.28
C ALA A 152 -6.76 4.26 7.88
N SER A 153 -5.51 4.67 7.72
CA SER A 153 -4.33 4.02 8.31
C SER A 153 -4.42 3.95 9.83
N ARG A 154 -4.61 5.11 10.47
CA ARG A 154 -4.77 5.21 11.92
C ARG A 154 -5.94 4.35 12.42
N GLN A 155 -7.10 4.43 11.75
CA GLN A 155 -8.27 3.63 12.12
C GLN A 155 -7.99 2.13 12.03
N LEU A 156 -7.28 1.68 11.00
CA LEU A 156 -6.93 0.26 10.86
C LEU A 156 -5.95 -0.18 11.95
N MET A 157 -4.96 0.66 12.31
CA MET A 157 -4.04 0.37 13.41
C MET A 157 -4.77 0.30 14.77
N GLU A 158 -5.74 1.19 15.00
CA GLU A 158 -6.63 1.16 16.18
C GLU A 158 -7.42 -0.15 16.23
N ARG A 159 -8.05 -0.55 15.11
CA ARG A 159 -8.82 -1.80 15.00
C ARG A 159 -7.95 -3.05 15.21
N LYS A 160 -6.75 -3.09 14.64
CA LYS A 160 -5.79 -4.19 14.85
C LYS A 160 -5.41 -4.34 16.33
N ALA A 161 -5.18 -3.22 17.02
CA ALA A 161 -4.87 -3.23 18.45
C ALA A 161 -6.08 -3.70 19.29
N LEU A 162 -7.30 -3.29 18.92
CA LEU A 162 -8.52 -3.82 19.53
C LEU A 162 -8.61 -5.35 19.36
N SER A 163 -8.40 -5.87 18.15
CA SER A 163 -8.40 -7.31 17.91
C SER A 163 -7.36 -8.05 18.73
N ALA A 164 -6.15 -7.49 18.86
CA ALA A 164 -5.09 -8.06 19.69
C ALA A 164 -5.50 -8.16 21.17
N LEU A 165 -6.23 -7.16 21.69
CA LEU A 165 -6.78 -7.20 23.05
C LEU A 165 -7.75 -8.39 23.22
N PHE A 166 -8.67 -8.61 22.29
CA PHE A 166 -9.61 -9.75 22.35
C PHE A 166 -8.89 -11.10 22.27
N LEU A 167 -7.93 -11.22 21.36
CA LEU A 167 -7.11 -12.44 21.22
C LEU A 167 -6.30 -12.74 22.49
N SER A 168 -5.72 -11.73 23.13
CA SER A 168 -4.95 -11.93 24.37
C SER A 168 -5.80 -12.48 25.52
N GLN A 169 -7.11 -12.20 25.50
CA GLN A 169 -8.08 -12.69 26.48
C GLN A 169 -8.73 -14.02 26.07
N ARG A 170 -8.22 -14.70 25.02
CA ARG A 170 -8.82 -15.90 24.42
C ARG A 170 -10.29 -15.73 24.02
N VAL A 171 -10.71 -14.50 23.77
CA VAL A 171 -12.03 -14.23 23.19
C VAL A 171 -11.86 -14.34 21.69
N GLU A 172 -12.53 -15.31 21.06
CA GLU A 172 -12.51 -15.42 19.61
C GLU A 172 -13.01 -14.11 19.00
N PRO A 173 -12.19 -13.40 18.22
CA PRO A 173 -12.64 -12.19 17.58
C PRO A 173 -13.64 -12.57 16.49
N GLY A 174 -14.85 -12.02 16.54
CA GLY A 174 -15.69 -11.93 15.35
C GLY A 174 -14.99 -11.07 14.28
N ARG A 175 -15.61 -10.94 13.09
CA ARG A 175 -15.14 -10.01 12.04
C ARG A 175 -14.80 -8.63 12.65
N LEU A 176 -13.78 -7.94 12.13
CA LEU A 176 -13.28 -6.65 12.65
C LEU A 176 -14.40 -5.63 12.93
N ASP A 177 -15.42 -5.57 12.08
CA ASP A 177 -16.56 -4.66 12.25
C ASP A 177 -17.49 -5.05 13.41
N ALA A 178 -17.57 -6.35 13.77
CA ALA A 178 -18.29 -6.80 14.95
C ALA A 178 -17.57 -6.39 16.24
N LEU A 179 -16.23 -6.35 16.24
CA LEU A 179 -15.43 -5.91 17.39
C LEU A 179 -15.67 -4.44 17.72
N THR A 180 -15.80 -3.59 16.68
CA THR A 180 -16.07 -2.16 16.87
C THR A 180 -17.44 -1.87 17.49
N ASN A 181 -18.40 -2.79 17.35
CA ASN A 181 -19.75 -2.66 17.92
C ASN A 181 -19.86 -3.18 19.37
N THR A 182 -18.76 -3.63 19.97
CA THR A 182 -18.76 -4.11 21.36
C THR A 182 -19.09 -2.98 22.33
N THR A 183 -19.88 -3.26 23.37
CA THR A 183 -20.25 -2.24 24.38
C THR A 183 -19.01 -1.67 25.10
N THR A 184 -19.10 -0.39 25.47
CA THR A 184 -18.06 0.34 26.23
C THR A 184 -17.64 -0.42 27.48
N GLU A 185 -18.63 -0.92 28.23
CA GLU A 185 -18.41 -1.70 29.45
C GLU A 185 -17.60 -2.97 29.20
N ARG A 186 -17.95 -3.73 28.14
CA ARG A 186 -17.25 -4.98 27.84
C ARG A 186 -15.79 -4.74 27.45
N VAL A 187 -15.51 -3.70 26.67
CA VAL A 187 -14.12 -3.36 26.32
C VAL A 187 -13.35 -2.90 27.55
N ARG A 188 -13.94 -2.06 28.40
CA ARG A 188 -13.31 -1.62 29.64
C ARG A 188 -12.94 -2.82 30.54
N GLN A 189 -13.84 -3.79 30.69
CA GLN A 189 -13.56 -5.01 31.43
C GLN A 189 -12.38 -5.81 30.86
N LEU A 190 -12.31 -5.97 29.54
CA LEU A 190 -11.20 -6.65 28.87
C LEU A 190 -9.87 -5.91 29.04
N MET A 191 -9.90 -4.57 29.00
CA MET A 191 -8.72 -3.75 29.26
C MET A 191 -8.21 -3.92 30.70
N LEU A 192 -9.12 -3.89 31.67
CA LEU A 192 -8.77 -4.07 33.09
C LEU A 192 -8.24 -5.49 33.37
N SER A 193 -8.80 -6.52 32.73
CA SER A 193 -8.31 -7.89 32.87
C SER A 193 -6.95 -8.11 32.20
N ALA A 194 -6.66 -7.41 31.10
CA ALA A 194 -5.37 -7.44 30.44
C ALA A 194 -4.30 -6.59 31.14
N GLY A 195 -4.69 -5.49 31.79
CA GLY A 195 -3.81 -4.40 32.18
C GLY A 195 -3.23 -4.41 33.59
N GLY A 196 -3.78 -5.20 34.53
CA GLY A 196 -3.36 -5.11 35.93
C GLY A 196 -3.67 -3.74 36.56
N ASN A 197 -2.90 -3.33 37.58
CA ASN A 197 -3.12 -2.06 38.29
C ASN A 197 -2.59 -0.84 37.49
N GLN A 198 -3.35 -0.42 36.48
CA GLN A 198 -3.01 0.72 35.62
C GLN A 198 -3.56 2.04 36.16
N SER A 199 -2.79 3.13 35.99
CA SER A 199 -3.29 4.48 36.29
C SER A 199 -4.45 4.86 35.36
N VAL A 200 -5.30 5.80 35.79
CA VAL A 200 -6.42 6.32 34.99
C VAL A 200 -5.93 6.87 33.64
N TRP A 201 -4.76 7.51 33.60
CA TRP A 201 -4.14 8.01 32.37
C TRP A 201 -3.66 6.92 31.43
N GLN A 202 -3.07 5.85 31.97
CA GLN A 202 -2.68 4.68 31.17
C GLN A 202 -3.91 3.98 30.58
N GLN A 203 -5.00 3.88 31.33
CA GLN A 203 -6.26 3.33 30.83
C GLN A 203 -6.85 4.20 29.71
N MET A 204 -6.85 5.53 29.86
CA MET A 204 -7.29 6.45 28.79
C MET A 204 -6.42 6.33 27.52
N TYR A 205 -5.09 6.32 27.69
CA TYR A 205 -4.16 6.11 26.58
C TYR A 205 -4.45 4.81 25.83
N THR A 206 -4.59 3.70 26.56
CA THR A 206 -4.87 2.39 25.98
C THR A 206 -6.21 2.37 25.25
N ALA A 207 -7.24 3.00 25.82
CA ALA A 207 -8.56 3.13 25.20
C ALA A 207 -8.50 3.92 23.87
N MET A 208 -7.76 5.03 23.84
CA MET A 208 -7.52 5.79 22.61
C MET A 208 -6.76 4.97 21.57
N ARG A 209 -5.72 4.23 21.99
CA ARG A 209 -4.89 3.40 21.12
C ARG A 209 -5.66 2.28 20.40
N ILE A 210 -6.68 1.72 21.03
CA ILE A 210 -7.58 0.72 20.43
C ILE A 210 -8.79 1.35 19.72
N GLY A 211 -8.82 2.67 19.58
CA GLY A 211 -9.89 3.40 18.87
C GLY A 211 -11.19 3.55 19.66
N ARG A 212 -11.18 3.31 20.96
CA ARG A 212 -12.36 3.34 21.85
C ARG A 212 -12.37 4.60 22.70
N TYR A 213 -12.55 5.73 22.02
CA TYR A 213 -12.63 7.07 22.64
C TYR A 213 -13.84 7.21 23.57
N ASP A 214 -14.89 6.44 23.36
CA ASP A 214 -16.03 6.32 24.27
C ASP A 214 -15.63 5.69 25.62
N VAL A 215 -14.74 4.69 25.60
CA VAL A 215 -14.17 4.10 26.82
C VAL A 215 -13.24 5.12 27.51
N ALA A 216 -12.44 5.85 26.73
CA ALA A 216 -11.58 6.91 27.24
C ALA A 216 -12.39 8.03 27.91
N GLU A 217 -13.52 8.45 27.32
CA GLU A 217 -14.45 9.42 27.91
C GLU A 217 -14.98 8.96 29.26
N GLU A 218 -15.43 7.70 29.36
CA GLU A 218 -15.94 7.12 30.62
C GLU A 218 -14.86 7.12 31.72
N ILE A 219 -13.62 6.76 31.35
CA ILE A 219 -12.49 6.77 32.27
C ILE A 219 -12.16 8.21 32.71
N ALA A 220 -12.22 9.17 31.80
CA ALA A 220 -11.94 10.58 32.08
C ALA A 220 -12.86 11.19 33.14
N ARG A 221 -14.06 10.64 33.34
CA ARG A 221 -14.96 11.09 34.43
C ARG A 221 -14.35 10.97 35.82
N GLN A 222 -13.47 9.99 36.01
CA GLN A 222 -12.76 9.78 37.28
C GLN A 222 -11.72 10.87 37.58
N THR A 223 -11.30 11.64 36.57
CA THR A 223 -10.35 12.75 36.76
C THR A 223 -11.02 14.02 37.30
N GLY A 224 -12.35 14.11 37.23
CA GLY A 224 -13.10 15.33 37.59
C GLY A 224 -12.89 16.52 36.64
N ASN A 225 -12.10 16.37 35.56
CA ASN A 225 -11.83 17.47 34.63
C ASN A 225 -12.88 17.52 33.50
N GLN A 226 -13.72 18.56 33.49
CA GLN A 226 -14.80 18.72 32.52
C GLN A 226 -14.30 18.96 31.09
N ALA A 227 -13.22 19.73 30.91
CA ALA A 227 -12.66 20.00 29.59
C ALA A 227 -12.11 18.72 28.94
N LEU A 228 -11.43 17.87 29.71
CA LEU A 228 -10.93 16.57 29.25
C LEU A 228 -12.08 15.64 28.83
N GLN A 229 -13.14 15.59 29.64
CA GLN A 229 -14.34 14.80 29.33
C GLN A 229 -15.01 15.30 28.05
N ALA A 230 -15.17 16.61 27.89
CA ALA A 230 -15.76 17.21 26.69
C ALA A 230 -14.91 16.92 25.43
N ALA A 231 -13.59 17.04 25.53
CA ALA A 231 -12.66 16.71 24.45
C ALA A 231 -12.80 15.24 24.01
N LEU A 232 -12.77 14.30 24.95
CA LEU A 232 -12.88 12.87 24.62
C LEU A 232 -14.27 12.50 24.10
N LYS A 233 -15.33 13.13 24.61
CA LYS A 233 -16.68 12.99 24.07
C LYS A 233 -16.77 13.42 22.61
N ASN A 234 -16.15 14.54 22.24
CA ASN A 234 -16.11 15.00 20.85
C ASN A 234 -15.38 13.98 19.96
N TYR A 235 -14.26 13.42 20.43
CA TYR A 235 -13.54 12.36 19.71
C TYR A 235 -14.35 11.06 19.59
N ALA A 236 -15.13 10.70 20.62
CA ALA A 236 -15.99 9.52 20.59
C ALA A 236 -17.13 9.64 19.57
N GLN A 237 -17.62 10.86 19.33
CA GLN A 237 -18.69 11.14 18.37
C GLN A 237 -18.18 11.33 16.94
N ALA A 238 -16.87 11.56 16.76
CA ALA A 238 -16.26 11.82 15.47
C ALA A 238 -15.84 10.52 14.74
N THR A 239 -16.10 10.48 13.43
CA THR A 239 -15.52 9.49 12.53
C THR A 239 -13.99 9.61 12.48
N ALA A 240 -13.30 8.57 11.98
CA ALA A 240 -11.84 8.59 11.89
C ALA A 240 -11.31 9.79 11.07
N GLU A 241 -12.00 10.15 9.99
CA GLU A 241 -11.63 11.30 9.16
C GLU A 241 -11.91 12.64 9.85
N GLU A 242 -13.04 12.76 10.56
CA GLU A 242 -13.32 13.96 11.35
C GLU A 242 -12.27 14.13 12.44
N ARG A 243 -11.92 13.06 13.18
CA ARG A 243 -10.84 13.07 14.17
C ARG A 243 -9.49 13.53 13.60
N GLN A 244 -9.20 13.25 12.33
CA GLN A 244 -7.97 13.70 11.68
C GLN A 244 -7.98 15.19 11.31
N ARG A 245 -9.17 15.79 11.19
CA ARG A 245 -9.39 17.21 10.83
C ARG A 245 -9.83 18.08 12.01
N MET A 246 -10.03 17.48 13.19
CA MET A 246 -10.40 18.20 14.41
C MET A 246 -9.34 19.23 14.76
N ARG A 247 -9.79 20.35 15.33
CA ARG A 247 -8.89 21.37 15.86
C ARG A 247 -8.31 20.91 17.21
N PRO A 248 -7.11 21.39 17.57
CA PRO A 248 -6.52 21.18 18.88
C PRO A 248 -7.48 21.56 20.01
N GLN A 249 -7.55 20.75 21.06
CA GLN A 249 -8.37 21.00 22.24
C GLN A 249 -7.66 21.97 23.20
N VAL A 250 -7.50 23.22 22.77
CA VAL A 250 -6.69 24.26 23.45
C VAL A 250 -7.06 24.51 24.91
N ASP A 251 -8.30 24.24 25.33
CA ASP A 251 -8.75 24.33 26.72
C ASP A 251 -7.95 23.41 27.67
N LEU A 252 -7.31 22.38 27.13
CA LEU A 252 -6.46 21.44 27.88
C LEU A 252 -5.03 21.96 28.12
N GLN A 253 -4.62 23.10 27.56
CA GLN A 253 -3.26 23.64 27.75
C GLN A 253 -2.95 23.91 29.23
N SER A 254 -3.92 24.44 29.98
CA SER A 254 -3.76 24.68 31.42
C SER A 254 -3.54 23.37 32.21
N LEU A 255 -4.19 22.29 31.80
CA LEU A 255 -4.04 20.95 32.39
C LEU A 255 -2.71 20.31 32.00
N TYR A 256 -2.26 20.56 30.76
CA TYR A 256 -0.96 20.11 30.24
C TYR A 256 0.19 20.76 31.01
N ALA A 257 0.10 22.06 31.30
CA ALA A 257 1.15 22.81 31.98
C ALA A 257 1.38 22.43 33.46
N GLN A 258 0.49 21.63 34.07
CA GLN A 258 0.62 21.23 35.47
C GLN A 258 1.79 20.27 35.69
N ASP A 259 2.48 20.39 36.84
CA ASP A 259 3.62 19.55 37.20
C ASP A 259 3.38 18.04 37.08
N PRO A 260 2.20 17.47 37.44
CA PRO A 260 1.97 16.03 37.31
C PRO A 260 2.00 15.53 35.87
N THR A 261 1.76 16.39 34.87
CA THR A 261 1.88 16.03 33.45
C THR A 261 3.34 15.78 33.06
N ARG A 262 4.30 16.42 33.74
CA ARG A 262 5.74 16.22 33.48
C ARG A 262 6.25 14.90 34.03
N THR A 263 5.58 14.34 35.04
CA THR A 263 6.01 13.11 35.74
C THR A 263 5.27 11.85 35.28
N ASP A 264 4.05 11.98 34.77
CA ASP A 264 3.26 10.85 34.24
C ASP A 264 3.27 10.86 32.71
N ALA A 265 4.03 9.93 32.12
CA ALA A 265 4.19 9.82 30.67
C ALA A 265 2.87 9.53 29.93
N TYR A 266 1.94 8.78 30.54
CA TYR A 266 0.64 8.51 29.93
C TYR A 266 -0.26 9.73 30.00
N ARG A 267 -0.19 10.50 31.09
CA ARG A 267 -0.86 11.80 31.18
C ARG A 267 -0.33 12.76 30.11
N GLN A 268 0.98 12.84 29.95
CA GLN A 268 1.60 13.65 28.91
C GLN A 268 1.14 13.22 27.52
N ALA A 269 1.12 11.92 27.23
CA ALA A 269 0.69 11.37 25.95
C ALA A 269 -0.77 11.71 25.62
N VAL A 270 -1.71 11.45 26.53
CA VAL A 270 -3.15 11.72 26.32
C VAL A 270 -3.38 13.21 26.02
N LEU A 271 -2.80 14.10 26.83
CA LEU A 271 -2.99 15.53 26.65
C LEU A 271 -2.28 16.05 25.40
N PHE A 272 -1.08 15.57 25.09
CA PHE A 272 -0.35 15.94 23.88
C PHE A 272 -1.11 15.56 22.61
N LEU A 273 -1.72 14.38 22.57
CA LEU A 273 -2.53 13.91 21.44
C LEU A 273 -3.81 14.71 21.26
N LEU A 274 -4.49 15.11 22.33
CA LEU A 274 -5.71 15.93 22.26
C LEU A 274 -5.41 17.40 21.90
N LEU A 275 -4.19 17.86 22.20
CA LEU A 275 -3.68 19.17 21.79
C LEU A 275 -3.05 19.13 20.41
N ASP A 276 -2.96 17.97 19.76
CA ASP A 276 -2.24 17.78 18.50
C ASP A 276 -0.81 18.35 18.57
N GLY A 277 -0.16 18.29 19.74
CA GLY A 277 1.13 18.91 20.00
C GLY A 277 1.15 20.43 20.24
N HIS A 278 0.01 21.13 20.16
CA HIS A 278 -0.10 22.58 20.45
C HIS A 278 -0.10 22.85 21.97
N THR A 279 0.99 22.49 22.62
CA THR A 279 1.20 22.58 24.08
C THR A 279 1.50 24.00 24.57
N GLY A 280 1.71 24.96 23.66
CA GLY A 280 2.22 26.30 23.95
C GLY A 280 3.75 26.37 23.96
N GLU A 281 4.43 25.24 23.73
CA GLU A 281 5.88 25.13 23.58
C GLU A 281 6.31 25.45 22.14
N ASP A 282 7.60 25.75 21.93
CA ASP A 282 8.16 25.89 20.58
C ASP A 282 8.20 24.55 19.82
N GLU A 283 8.23 24.60 18.49
CA GLU A 283 8.16 23.41 17.61
C GLU A 283 9.27 22.38 17.90
N LYS A 284 10.49 22.82 18.26
CA LYS A 284 11.60 21.91 18.57
C LYS A 284 11.36 21.18 19.88
N LEU A 285 10.82 21.87 20.87
CA LEU A 285 10.44 21.25 22.13
C LEU A 285 9.28 20.28 21.93
N GLN A 286 8.26 20.62 21.14
CA GLN A 286 7.17 19.69 20.78
C GLN A 286 7.68 18.40 20.14
N ALA A 287 8.62 18.51 19.18
CA ALA A 287 9.26 17.36 18.55
C ALA A 287 10.01 16.46 19.55
N ARG A 288 10.78 17.07 20.48
CA ARG A 288 11.49 16.35 21.55
C ARG A 288 10.52 15.68 22.52
N THR A 289 9.43 16.37 22.87
CA THR A 289 8.38 15.83 23.73
C THR A 289 7.70 14.64 23.07
N LEU A 290 7.35 14.72 21.79
CA LEU A 290 6.77 13.59 21.05
C LEU A 290 7.72 12.38 21.04
N TYR A 291 9.02 12.60 20.81
CA TYR A 291 10.02 11.56 20.88
C TYR A 291 10.07 10.91 22.28
N ALA A 292 10.11 11.72 23.34
CA ALA A 292 10.12 11.23 24.72
C ALA A 292 8.84 10.45 25.09
N ILE A 293 7.68 10.89 24.60
CA ILE A 293 6.42 10.15 24.73
C ILE A 293 6.57 8.79 24.06
N CYS A 294 6.98 8.76 22.79
CA CYS A 294 7.16 7.52 22.02
C CYS A 294 8.06 6.50 22.74
N THR A 295 9.14 6.95 23.41
CA THR A 295 10.05 6.04 24.13
C THR A 295 9.54 5.62 25.51
N ASN A 296 8.70 6.43 26.16
CA ASN A 296 8.28 6.18 27.54
C ASN A 296 6.97 5.39 27.65
N VAL A 297 6.11 5.42 26.63
CA VAL A 297 4.77 4.79 26.68
C VAL A 297 4.66 3.50 25.88
N THR A 298 5.62 3.21 25.00
CA THR A 298 5.60 2.00 24.17
C THR A 298 6.99 1.61 23.67
N ASN A 299 7.16 0.31 23.39
CA ASN A 299 8.33 -0.24 22.68
C ASN A 299 7.95 -0.78 21.29
N SER A 300 6.68 -0.63 20.86
CA SER A 300 6.21 -1.07 19.55
C SER A 300 6.40 0.03 18.52
N VAL A 301 7.08 -0.30 17.44
CA VAL A 301 7.22 0.55 16.25
C VAL A 301 5.86 0.94 15.67
N GLU A 302 4.87 0.03 15.67
CA GLU A 302 3.51 0.32 15.22
C GLU A 302 2.81 1.35 16.12
N ASP A 303 2.99 1.28 17.44
CA ASP A 303 2.43 2.29 18.36
C ASP A 303 3.10 3.66 18.19
N ILE A 304 4.42 3.68 17.95
CA ILE A 304 5.16 4.91 17.63
C ILE A 304 4.60 5.56 16.36
N LEU A 305 4.34 4.77 15.32
CA LEU A 305 3.71 5.29 14.10
C LEU A 305 2.29 5.79 14.37
N TRP A 306 1.48 5.07 15.14
CA TRP A 306 0.13 5.53 15.50
C TRP A 306 0.15 6.88 16.24
N LEU A 307 1.07 7.05 17.19
CA LEU A 307 1.27 8.31 17.92
C LEU A 307 1.58 9.48 16.96
N ARG A 308 2.51 9.25 16.02
CA ARG A 308 2.90 10.28 15.03
C ARG A 308 1.76 10.63 14.09
N LEU A 309 1.10 9.62 13.52
CA LEU A 309 -0.04 9.83 12.61
C LEU A 309 -1.23 10.50 13.31
N ALA A 310 -1.41 10.28 14.62
CA ALA A 310 -2.45 10.94 15.40
C ALA A 310 -2.24 12.46 15.50
N CYS A 311 -1.01 12.97 15.36
CA CYS A 311 -0.69 14.40 15.35
C CYS A 311 -0.78 15.06 13.95
N VAL A 312 -0.77 14.28 12.87
CA VAL A 312 -0.74 14.82 11.49
C VAL A 312 -2.02 15.59 11.16
N ARG A 313 -1.93 16.85 10.73
CA ARG A 313 -3.07 17.69 10.32
C ARG A 313 -2.94 18.22 8.90
N THR A 314 -1.75 18.19 8.30
CA THR A 314 -1.50 18.70 6.96
C THR A 314 -0.61 17.76 6.14
N THR A 315 -0.81 17.79 4.82
CA THR A 315 0.02 17.13 3.81
C THR A 315 0.78 18.13 2.95
N GLU A 316 0.62 19.43 3.18
CA GLU A 316 1.12 20.49 2.29
C GLU A 316 2.61 20.77 2.46
N GLU A 317 3.26 21.09 1.33
CA GLU A 317 4.65 21.55 1.20
C GLU A 317 4.89 22.97 1.75
N ASN A 318 3.83 23.77 1.91
CA ASN A 318 3.90 25.20 2.23
C ASN A 318 3.80 25.54 3.74
N THR A 319 3.57 24.52 4.57
CA THR A 319 3.62 24.65 6.03
C THR A 319 4.99 24.19 6.51
N ASN A 320 5.55 24.84 7.56
CA ASN A 320 6.85 24.49 8.18
C ASN A 320 7.11 22.98 8.11
N ALA A 321 7.98 22.55 7.20
CA ALA A 321 8.19 21.13 6.89
C ALA A 321 8.71 20.31 8.08
N ASP A 322 9.08 21.00 9.16
CA ASP A 322 9.60 20.46 10.40
C ASP A 322 8.56 20.40 11.54
N SER A 323 7.30 20.74 11.24
CA SER A 323 6.18 20.63 12.17
C SER A 323 5.76 19.17 12.34
N ILE A 324 5.53 18.74 13.59
CA ILE A 324 5.03 17.39 13.91
C ILE A 324 3.61 17.12 13.36
N GLN A 325 2.90 18.17 12.96
CA GLN A 325 1.57 18.09 12.35
C GLN A 325 1.65 17.90 10.82
N ALA A 326 2.83 18.02 10.21
CA ALA A 326 3.02 17.73 8.80
C ALA A 326 3.30 16.23 8.56
N LEU A 327 2.62 15.62 7.59
CA LEU A 327 2.88 14.22 7.20
C LEU A 327 4.33 14.03 6.75
N GLY A 328 4.87 14.99 5.99
CA GLY A 328 6.25 14.96 5.51
C GLY A 328 7.30 14.88 6.63
N TYR A 329 7.05 15.52 7.78
CA TYR A 329 7.94 15.42 8.95
C TYR A 329 8.00 13.98 9.49
N THR A 330 6.84 13.34 9.65
CA THR A 330 6.75 11.94 10.10
C THR A 330 7.45 11.02 9.11
N GLN A 331 7.20 11.20 7.81
CA GLN A 331 7.80 10.37 6.76
C GLN A 331 9.33 10.51 6.72
N ARG A 332 9.86 11.73 6.85
CA ARG A 332 11.31 11.99 6.86
C ARG A 332 11.99 11.28 8.02
N ILE A 333 11.46 11.40 9.24
CA ILE A 333 12.02 10.70 10.41
C ILE A 333 12.08 9.18 10.19
N LEU A 334 11.02 8.60 9.64
CA LEU A 334 10.98 7.15 9.39
C LEU A 334 12.00 6.69 8.35
N LEU A 335 12.25 7.53 7.33
CA LEU A 335 13.26 7.25 6.30
C LEU A 335 14.69 7.49 6.82
N ASP A 336 14.90 8.49 7.67
CA ASP A 336 16.20 8.75 8.31
C ASP A 336 16.58 7.61 9.27
N ASP A 337 15.60 7.07 10.00
CA ASP A 337 15.77 5.94 10.94
C ASP A 337 15.54 4.56 10.29
N PHE A 338 15.57 4.46 8.96
CA PHE A 338 15.16 3.25 8.24
C PHE A 338 15.97 2.00 8.65
N GLN A 339 17.27 2.13 8.91
CA GLN A 339 18.10 1.00 9.36
C GLN A 339 17.69 0.48 10.75
N SER A 340 17.29 1.38 11.64
CA SER A 340 16.77 1.03 12.96
C SER A 340 15.43 0.31 12.83
N LEU A 341 14.58 0.72 11.87
CA LEU A 341 13.32 0.06 11.56
C LEU A 341 13.52 -1.37 11.05
N LEU A 342 14.46 -1.60 10.13
CA LEU A 342 14.83 -2.94 9.64
C LEU A 342 15.21 -3.86 10.81
N THR A 343 16.09 -3.36 11.67
CA THR A 343 16.58 -4.08 12.86
C THR A 343 15.44 -4.40 13.83
N ALA A 344 14.59 -3.42 14.15
CA ALA A 344 13.47 -3.58 15.08
C ALA A 344 12.43 -4.60 14.58
N MET A 345 12.27 -4.73 13.26
CA MET A 345 11.34 -5.67 12.62
C MET A 345 12.00 -6.97 12.18
N GLN A 346 13.25 -7.24 12.59
CA GLN A 346 14.00 -8.46 12.29
C GLN A 346 14.06 -8.76 10.78
N ASP A 347 14.22 -7.71 9.96
CA ASP A 347 14.29 -7.82 8.50
C ASP A 347 13.06 -8.50 7.85
N ASN A 348 11.91 -8.50 8.53
CA ASN A 348 10.66 -9.06 8.01
C ASN A 348 10.06 -8.13 6.94
N VAL A 349 10.44 -8.36 5.68
CA VAL A 349 10.10 -7.49 4.54
C VAL A 349 8.60 -7.20 4.40
N PRO A 350 7.67 -8.18 4.43
CA PRO A 350 6.23 -7.89 4.36
C PRO A 350 5.72 -7.01 5.51
N ARG A 351 6.23 -7.23 6.74
CA ARG A 351 5.86 -6.41 7.90
C ARG A 351 6.39 -4.98 7.78
N ILE A 352 7.64 -4.80 7.33
CA ILE A 352 8.24 -3.49 7.08
C ILE A 352 7.48 -2.75 5.97
N ALA A 353 7.13 -3.44 4.88
CA ALA A 353 6.33 -2.87 3.81
C ALA A 353 4.94 -2.43 4.33
N SER A 354 4.27 -3.27 5.13
CA SER A 354 2.99 -2.93 5.79
C SER A 354 3.10 -1.66 6.63
N PHE A 355 4.18 -1.52 7.39
CA PHE A 355 4.45 -0.33 8.19
C PHE A 355 4.64 0.93 7.34
N LEU A 356 5.43 0.84 6.27
CA LEU A 356 5.64 1.95 5.34
C LEU A 356 4.34 2.33 4.60
N PHE A 357 3.50 1.34 4.28
CA PHE A 357 2.18 1.59 3.70
C PHE A 357 1.29 2.34 4.67
N HIS A 358 1.30 2.00 5.95
CA HIS A 358 0.59 2.77 6.99
C HIS A 358 1.12 4.22 7.10
N ALA A 359 2.40 4.45 6.86
CA ALA A 359 3.04 5.76 6.85
C ALA A 359 2.87 6.55 5.53
N ALA A 360 2.05 6.05 4.59
CA ALA A 360 1.88 6.63 3.26
C ALA A 360 3.19 6.74 2.45
N LEU A 361 4.08 5.77 2.63
CA LEU A 361 5.34 5.57 1.88
C LEU A 361 5.27 4.28 1.03
N PRO A 362 4.30 4.17 0.09
CA PRO A 362 4.11 2.96 -0.69
C PRO A 362 5.34 2.59 -1.53
N SER A 363 6.01 3.56 -2.15
CA SER A 363 7.14 3.28 -3.05
C SER A 363 8.34 2.70 -2.30
N SER A 364 8.59 3.18 -1.08
CA SER A 364 9.67 2.65 -0.23
C SER A 364 9.39 1.22 0.21
N GLY A 365 8.16 0.92 0.66
CA GLY A 365 7.78 -0.45 1.04
C GLY A 365 7.77 -1.42 -0.14
N LEU A 366 7.30 -0.95 -1.30
CA LEU A 366 7.24 -1.76 -2.52
C LEU A 366 8.64 -2.07 -3.08
N ARG A 367 9.63 -1.17 -2.95
CA ARG A 367 11.02 -1.46 -3.34
C ARG A 367 11.59 -2.65 -2.58
N LEU A 368 11.38 -2.70 -1.27
CA LEU A 368 11.81 -3.83 -0.43
C LEU A 368 11.18 -5.14 -0.90
N MET A 369 9.89 -5.12 -1.18
CA MET A 369 9.17 -6.30 -1.68
C MET A 369 9.70 -6.74 -3.05
N LEU A 370 9.90 -5.80 -3.98
CA LEU A 370 10.38 -6.06 -5.34
C LEU A 370 11.81 -6.59 -5.39
N ASP A 371 12.66 -6.18 -4.45
CA ASP A 371 14.04 -6.67 -4.33
C ASP A 371 14.13 -7.98 -3.52
N HIS A 372 13.04 -8.42 -2.88
CA HIS A 372 12.99 -9.64 -2.08
C HIS A 372 12.56 -10.87 -2.91
N ASN A 373 13.31 -11.97 -2.81
CA ASN A 373 13.16 -13.14 -3.68
C ASN A 373 11.74 -13.72 -3.73
N THR A 374 11.11 -13.99 -2.58
CA THR A 374 9.79 -14.64 -2.53
C THR A 374 8.61 -13.67 -2.53
N ALA A 375 8.86 -12.38 -2.28
CA ALA A 375 7.83 -11.37 -2.12
C ALA A 375 7.69 -10.45 -3.35
N CYS A 376 8.60 -10.57 -4.33
CA CYS A 376 8.63 -9.72 -5.52
C CYS A 376 7.36 -9.79 -6.37
N ILE A 377 6.72 -10.96 -6.44
CA ILE A 377 5.44 -11.14 -7.16
C ILE A 377 4.33 -10.37 -6.45
N ASP A 378 4.21 -10.53 -5.12
CA ASP A 378 3.23 -9.78 -4.33
C ASP A 378 3.52 -8.27 -4.39
N GLY A 379 4.78 -7.87 -4.26
CA GLY A 379 5.24 -6.48 -4.39
C GLY A 379 4.85 -5.85 -5.72
N PHE A 380 5.03 -6.56 -6.84
CA PHE A 380 4.62 -6.07 -8.16
C PHE A 380 3.09 -5.83 -8.24
N HIS A 381 2.28 -6.78 -7.80
CA HIS A 381 0.82 -6.65 -7.85
C HIS A 381 0.31 -5.57 -6.90
N LEU A 382 0.90 -5.45 -5.71
CA LEU A 382 0.62 -4.35 -4.79
C LEU A 382 0.97 -2.99 -5.42
N ALA A 383 2.08 -2.89 -6.15
CA ALA A 383 2.46 -1.66 -6.85
C ALA A 383 1.39 -1.23 -7.86
N LEU A 384 0.79 -2.18 -8.57
CA LEU A 384 -0.33 -1.91 -9.48
C LEU A 384 -1.60 -1.46 -8.74
N CYS A 385 -1.90 -2.03 -7.58
CA CYS A 385 -3.04 -1.59 -6.74
C CYS A 385 -2.85 -0.16 -6.19
N PHE A 386 -1.63 0.19 -5.77
CA PHE A 386 -1.31 1.56 -5.34
C PHE A 386 -1.30 2.54 -6.51
N HIS A 387 -0.83 2.11 -7.69
CA HIS A 387 -0.87 2.88 -8.94
C HIS A 387 -2.31 3.18 -9.37
N SER A 388 -3.20 2.18 -9.36
CA SER A 388 -4.61 2.36 -9.72
C SER A 388 -5.37 3.27 -8.76
N SER A 389 -4.84 3.45 -7.54
CA SER A 389 -5.37 4.37 -6.52
C SER A 389 -4.67 5.74 -6.51
N ASP A 390 -3.78 6.03 -7.47
CA ASP A 390 -3.02 7.29 -7.59
C ASP A 390 -2.13 7.62 -6.37
N LEU A 391 -1.86 6.63 -5.50
CA LEU A 391 -1.12 6.86 -4.25
C LEU A 391 0.39 6.95 -4.46
N LEU A 392 0.94 6.31 -5.50
CA LEU A 392 2.37 6.40 -5.82
C LEU A 392 2.79 7.81 -6.21
N GLN A 393 1.95 8.53 -6.95
CA GLN A 393 2.24 9.90 -7.37
C GLN A 393 1.96 10.90 -6.25
N ARG A 394 0.91 10.67 -5.46
CA ARG A 394 0.57 11.55 -4.33
C ARG A 394 1.66 11.57 -3.25
N SER A 395 2.38 10.48 -3.04
CA SER A 395 3.49 10.40 -2.09
C SER A 395 4.83 10.91 -2.63
N ALA A 396 4.89 11.46 -3.85
CA ALA A 396 6.14 11.83 -4.54
C ALA A 396 6.98 12.91 -3.83
N TYR A 397 6.37 13.70 -2.93
CA TYR A 397 7.07 14.73 -2.18
C TYR A 397 7.96 14.15 -1.06
N ALA A 398 7.63 12.96 -0.53
CA ALA A 398 8.36 12.32 0.57
C ALA A 398 9.30 11.22 0.10
N GLU A 399 9.00 10.60 -1.02
CA GLU A 399 9.77 9.50 -1.59
C GLU A 399 9.77 9.59 -3.11
N THR A 400 10.80 9.04 -3.74
CA THR A 400 10.74 8.86 -5.21
C THR A 400 9.65 7.84 -5.53
N PRO A 401 8.71 8.13 -6.46
CA PRO A 401 7.74 7.14 -6.91
C PRO A 401 8.40 5.92 -7.56
N ILE A 402 7.75 4.76 -7.47
CA ILE A 402 8.15 3.61 -8.28
C ILE A 402 7.81 3.84 -9.75
N ASP A 403 8.76 3.52 -10.62
CA ASP A 403 8.55 3.48 -12.08
C ASP A 403 7.76 2.22 -12.48
N ILE A 404 6.43 2.33 -12.48
CA ILE A 404 5.52 1.26 -12.84
C ILE A 404 5.76 0.75 -14.27
N ALA A 405 6.07 1.64 -15.21
CA ALA A 405 6.35 1.27 -16.59
C ALA A 405 7.57 0.35 -16.69
N ARG A 406 8.63 0.64 -15.92
CA ARG A 406 9.80 -0.23 -15.82
C ARG A 406 9.45 -1.59 -15.23
N TYR A 407 8.75 -1.64 -14.09
CA TYR A 407 8.44 -2.93 -13.46
C TYR A 407 7.42 -3.76 -14.25
N LEU A 408 6.50 -3.13 -14.98
CA LEU A 408 5.61 -3.82 -15.94
C LEU A 408 6.42 -4.52 -17.02
N ARG A 409 7.39 -3.83 -17.61
CA ARG A 409 8.27 -4.41 -18.63
C ARG A 409 9.06 -5.60 -18.09
N TRP A 410 9.68 -5.43 -16.93
CA TRP A 410 10.43 -6.50 -16.26
C TRP A 410 9.54 -7.71 -15.93
N TYR A 411 8.39 -7.48 -15.29
CA TYR A 411 7.53 -8.56 -14.81
C TYR A 411 6.87 -9.32 -15.96
N CYS A 412 6.22 -8.61 -16.89
CA CYS A 412 5.52 -9.24 -18.02
C CYS A 412 6.49 -9.99 -18.95
N SER A 413 7.68 -9.43 -19.23
CA SER A 413 8.70 -10.15 -20.01
C SER A 413 9.20 -11.38 -19.28
N SER A 414 9.45 -11.28 -17.97
CA SER A 414 9.89 -12.40 -17.15
C SER A 414 8.87 -13.52 -17.19
N VAL A 415 7.60 -13.26 -16.89
CA VAL A 415 6.57 -14.32 -16.90
C VAL A 415 6.39 -14.92 -18.30
N LEU A 416 6.33 -14.09 -19.35
CA LEU A 416 6.15 -14.58 -20.73
C LEU A 416 7.31 -15.46 -21.21
N LEU A 417 8.55 -15.06 -20.94
CA LEU A 417 9.74 -15.75 -21.44
C LEU A 417 10.13 -16.95 -20.56
N ASN A 418 9.79 -16.89 -19.27
CA ASN A 418 10.28 -17.84 -18.25
C ASN A 418 9.20 -18.74 -17.65
N ALA A 419 7.95 -18.64 -18.12
CA ALA A 419 6.91 -19.60 -17.77
C ALA A 419 7.40 -21.03 -18.00
N ASP A 420 7.18 -21.93 -17.03
CA ASP A 420 7.39 -23.35 -17.28
C ASP A 420 6.45 -23.79 -18.39
N LEU A 421 7.00 -24.03 -19.58
CA LEU A 421 6.24 -24.41 -20.77
C LEU A 421 5.45 -25.71 -20.59
N ARG A 422 5.76 -26.49 -19.54
CA ARG A 422 4.99 -27.68 -19.15
C ARG A 422 3.64 -27.32 -18.53
N LEU A 423 3.46 -26.10 -18.03
CA LEU A 423 2.24 -25.62 -17.40
C LEU A 423 1.50 -24.65 -18.33
N ARG A 424 0.55 -25.18 -19.12
CA ARG A 424 -0.25 -24.40 -20.09
C ARG A 424 -0.91 -23.17 -19.47
N GLU A 425 -1.37 -23.28 -18.23
CA GLU A 425 -2.00 -22.17 -17.50
C GLU A 425 -1.05 -20.99 -17.28
N VAL A 426 0.24 -21.25 -17.03
CA VAL A 426 1.25 -20.21 -16.80
C VAL A 426 1.64 -19.53 -18.12
N VAL A 427 1.66 -20.29 -19.22
CA VAL A 427 1.87 -19.73 -20.58
C VAL A 427 0.73 -18.77 -20.94
N ASN A 428 -0.51 -19.18 -20.68
CA ASN A 428 -1.70 -18.34 -20.91
C ASN A 428 -1.72 -17.11 -19.99
N ALA A 429 -1.23 -17.25 -18.75
CA ALA A 429 -1.04 -16.15 -17.83
C ALA A 429 -0.04 -15.12 -18.38
N GLY A 430 1.12 -15.58 -18.88
CA GLY A 430 2.16 -14.71 -19.45
C GLY A 430 1.66 -13.83 -20.58
N MET A 431 0.79 -14.36 -21.44
CA MET A 431 0.06 -13.56 -22.42
C MET A 431 -0.88 -12.59 -21.70
N THR A 432 -1.85 -13.10 -20.96
CA THR A 432 -2.94 -12.33 -20.35
C THR A 432 -2.47 -11.13 -19.52
N LEU A 433 -1.34 -11.25 -18.82
CA LEU A 433 -0.76 -10.17 -18.00
C LEU A 433 -0.36 -8.92 -18.83
N PHE A 434 -0.20 -9.01 -20.15
CA PHE A 434 0.01 -7.83 -20.98
C PHE A 434 -1.17 -6.87 -21.00
N GLN A 435 -2.37 -7.31 -20.61
CA GLN A 435 -3.51 -6.42 -20.37
C GLN A 435 -3.22 -5.37 -19.29
N TYR A 436 -2.24 -5.59 -18.40
CA TYR A 436 -1.82 -4.59 -17.43
C TYR A 436 -1.44 -3.28 -18.10
N PHE A 437 -0.70 -3.30 -19.20
CA PHE A 437 -0.26 -2.07 -19.87
C PHE A 437 -1.44 -1.22 -20.34
N HIS A 438 -2.52 -1.86 -20.81
CA HIS A 438 -3.74 -1.16 -21.17
C HIS A 438 -4.50 -0.65 -19.93
N LYS A 439 -4.70 -1.52 -18.94
CA LYS A 439 -5.48 -1.21 -17.72
C LYS A 439 -4.79 -0.22 -16.77
N THR A 440 -3.48 0.02 -16.94
CA THR A 440 -2.68 0.96 -16.14
C THR A 440 -2.20 2.19 -16.91
N ASP A 441 -2.68 2.35 -18.16
CA ASP A 441 -2.27 3.41 -19.09
C ASP A 441 -0.76 3.48 -19.40
N SER A 442 -0.09 2.34 -19.42
CA SER A 442 1.34 2.21 -19.72
C SER A 442 1.61 1.75 -21.16
N VAL A 443 0.78 2.18 -22.12
CA VAL A 443 0.84 1.70 -23.53
C VAL A 443 2.19 2.00 -24.19
N SER A 444 2.84 3.12 -23.87
CA SER A 444 4.17 3.45 -24.40
C SER A 444 5.23 2.43 -23.96
N ALA A 445 5.17 1.97 -22.72
CA ALA A 445 6.06 0.95 -22.19
C ALA A 445 5.84 -0.42 -22.86
N PHE A 446 4.58 -0.75 -23.19
CA PHE A 446 4.25 -1.92 -23.99
C PHE A 446 4.90 -1.87 -25.38
N VAL A 447 4.75 -0.74 -26.09
CA VAL A 447 5.33 -0.56 -27.43
C VAL A 447 6.86 -0.72 -27.38
N GLN A 448 7.51 -0.14 -26.38
CA GLN A 448 8.96 -0.31 -26.18
C GLN A 448 9.33 -1.78 -25.95
N LEU A 449 8.55 -2.50 -25.14
CA LEU A 449 8.80 -3.91 -24.86
C LEU A 449 8.66 -4.79 -26.11
N CYS A 450 7.68 -4.50 -26.97
CA CYS A 450 7.50 -5.20 -28.24
C CYS A 450 8.63 -4.92 -29.26
N GLN A 451 9.56 -4.01 -29.01
CA GLN A 451 10.75 -3.89 -29.86
C GLN A 451 11.70 -5.10 -29.69
N GLU A 452 11.59 -5.83 -28.58
CA GLU A 452 12.33 -7.07 -28.40
C GLU A 452 11.72 -8.20 -29.25
N GLU A 453 12.49 -8.70 -30.22
CA GLU A 453 12.04 -9.69 -31.20
C GLU A 453 11.49 -10.97 -30.54
N ARG A 454 12.11 -11.43 -29.45
CA ARG A 454 11.66 -12.61 -28.71
C ARG A 454 10.27 -12.42 -28.08
N ILE A 455 10.03 -11.25 -27.49
CA ILE A 455 8.73 -10.93 -26.90
C ILE A 455 7.69 -10.80 -28.01
N CYS A 456 8.00 -10.05 -29.07
CA CYS A 456 7.12 -9.93 -30.23
C CYS A 456 6.75 -11.30 -30.82
N TYR A 457 7.72 -12.19 -30.99
CA TYR A 457 7.51 -13.54 -31.49
C TYR A 457 6.60 -14.36 -30.56
N ARG A 458 6.80 -14.27 -29.25
CA ARG A 458 5.95 -14.96 -28.26
C ARG A 458 4.52 -14.41 -28.25
N LEU A 459 4.36 -13.10 -28.37
CA LEU A 459 3.06 -12.43 -28.30
C LEU A 459 2.25 -12.49 -29.59
N PHE A 460 2.89 -12.59 -30.74
CA PHE A 460 2.21 -12.45 -32.04
C PHE A 460 2.51 -13.60 -33.01
N GLY A 461 3.36 -14.55 -32.61
CA GLY A 461 3.83 -15.63 -33.46
C GLY A 461 4.85 -15.16 -34.51
N GLN A 462 5.24 -16.10 -35.38
CA GLN A 462 6.20 -15.82 -36.45
C GLN A 462 5.52 -15.01 -37.58
N LYS A 463 6.21 -13.97 -38.07
CA LYS A 463 5.84 -13.28 -39.33
C LYS A 463 5.93 -14.29 -40.49
N GLY A 464 4.84 -15.02 -40.76
CA GLY A 464 4.85 -16.05 -41.81
C GLY A 464 3.58 -16.87 -42.01
N VAL A 465 2.64 -16.93 -41.06
CA VAL A 465 1.49 -17.86 -41.18
C VAL A 465 0.15 -17.18 -41.50
N LEU A 466 -0.08 -15.94 -41.04
CA LEU A 466 -1.34 -15.21 -41.30
C LEU A 466 -1.46 -14.60 -42.70
N GLY A 467 -0.37 -14.54 -43.47
CA GLY A 467 -0.37 -14.03 -44.85
C GLY A 467 -1.00 -14.95 -45.90
N ARG A 468 -1.44 -16.16 -45.53
CA ARG A 468 -2.06 -17.12 -46.47
C ARG A 468 -3.59 -17.23 -46.39
N GLN A 469 -4.24 -16.67 -45.37
CA GLN A 469 -5.70 -16.77 -45.22
C GLN A 469 -6.48 -15.52 -45.61
N LEU A 470 -5.81 -14.43 -45.98
CA LEU A 470 -6.44 -13.27 -46.64
C LEU A 470 -6.01 -13.20 -48.10
N ARG A 471 -6.39 -14.21 -48.90
CA ARG A 471 -6.59 -13.98 -50.33
C ARG A 471 -8.02 -13.46 -50.50
N PRO A 472 -8.25 -12.33 -51.18
CA PRO A 472 -9.60 -11.99 -51.60
C PRO A 472 -10.11 -13.13 -52.48
N ALA A 473 -11.29 -13.67 -52.15
CA ALA A 473 -12.04 -14.49 -53.08
C ALA A 473 -12.17 -13.68 -54.38
N ARG A 474 -11.76 -14.29 -55.49
CA ARG A 474 -12.03 -13.75 -56.83
C ARG A 474 -13.51 -13.81 -57.13
#